data_AF-A0A521L101-F1
#
_entry.id   AF-A0A521L101-F1
#
_cell.length_a   1.000
_cell.length_b   1.000
_cell.length_c   1.000
_cell.angle_alpha   90.00
_cell.angle_beta   90.00
_cell.angle_gamma   90.00
#
_symmetry.space_group_name_H-M   'P 1'
#
loop_
_entity.id
_entity.type
_entity.pdbx_description
1 polymer ?
#
loop_
_entity_poly.entity_id
_entity_poly.type
_entity_poly.pdbx_seq_one_letter_code
_entity_poly.pdbx_strand_id
1 'polypeptide(L)'
;GQRFGVISILRKSIPRHLRYVGQMGLTDRMAGDRAIGLGVVELSDEARTFIRMAEVAAELRDEDGADVLVMGCAGMARYRDRLQRHVGLPVVEPSQAAVSMAIGRSRLAWS
;
A
#
# COMPACT_ATOMS: atom_id res chain seq x y z
N GLY A 1 -3.06 -12.77 -1.45
CA GLY A 1 -1.76 -13.41 -1.67
C GLY A 1 -1.13 -13.82 -0.35
N GLN A 2 0.07 -14.40 -0.43
CA GLN A 2 0.87 -14.87 0.70
C GLN A 2 1.71 -13.73 1.31
N ARG A 3 2.40 -12.93 0.50
CA ARG A 3 3.33 -11.88 0.95
C ARG A 3 2.95 -10.50 0.40
N PHE A 4 2.89 -9.50 1.28
CA PHE A 4 2.50 -8.14 0.89
C PHE A 4 3.68 -7.16 0.89
N GLY A 5 3.69 -6.26 -0.08
CA GLY A 5 4.60 -5.12 -0.15
C GLY A 5 3.88 -3.82 0.23
N VAL A 6 4.57 -2.91 0.93
CA VAL A 6 4.03 -1.59 1.28
C VAL A 6 4.66 -0.51 0.38
N ILE A 7 3.82 0.29 -0.27
CA ILE A 7 4.23 1.47 -1.02
C ILE A 7 4.14 2.68 -0.10
N SER A 8 5.26 3.04 0.54
CA SER A 8 5.37 4.20 1.40
C SER A 8 5.45 5.51 0.62
N ILE A 9 5.02 6.61 1.24
CA ILE A 9 5.22 7.96 0.69
C ILE A 9 6.70 8.39 0.75
N LEU A 10 7.32 8.24 1.93
CA LEU A 10 8.69 8.68 2.22
C LEU A 10 9.39 7.64 3.08
N ARG A 11 10.73 7.51 2.94
CA ARG A 11 11.56 6.57 3.71
C ARG A 11 11.37 6.70 5.22
N LYS A 12 11.15 7.92 5.72
CA LYS A 12 10.87 8.19 7.15
C LYS A 12 9.60 7.50 7.69
N SER A 13 8.71 7.03 6.82
CA SER A 13 7.47 6.33 7.20
C SER A 13 7.70 4.85 7.46
N ILE A 14 8.75 4.26 6.89
CA ILE A 14 9.04 2.83 6.92
C ILE A 14 9.20 2.30 8.36
N PRO A 15 9.98 2.94 9.26
CA PRO A 15 10.11 2.43 10.64
C PRO A 15 8.76 2.35 11.38
N ARG A 16 7.86 3.30 11.10
CA ARG A 16 6.50 3.30 11.67
C ARG A 16 5.68 2.13 11.13
N HIS A 17 5.77 1.82 9.84
CA HIS A 17 5.06 0.68 9.25
C HIS A 17 5.60 -0.65 9.79
N LEU A 18 6.92 -0.82 9.86
CA LEU A 18 7.56 -2.02 10.43
C LEU A 18 7.11 -2.27 11.87
N ARG A 19 7.01 -1.21 12.69
CA ARG A 19 6.47 -1.32 14.05
C ARG A 19 5.04 -1.85 14.07
N TYR A 20 4.14 -1.32 13.24
CA TYR A 20 2.75 -1.78 13.19
C TYR A 20 2.62 -3.21 12.66
N VAL A 21 3.38 -3.55 11.61
CA VAL A 21 3.44 -4.91 11.07
C VAL A 21 3.91 -5.90 12.14
N GLY A 22 4.95 -5.55 12.90
CA GLY A 22 5.43 -6.34 14.02
C GLY A 22 4.39 -6.51 15.14
N GLN A 23 3.70 -5.43 15.51
CA GLN A 23 2.61 -5.47 16.49
C GLN A 23 1.44 -6.37 16.05
N MET A 24 1.21 -6.49 14.74
CA MET A 24 0.17 -7.38 14.18
C MET A 24 0.65 -8.82 13.99
N GLY A 25 1.92 -9.15 14.28
CA GLY A 25 2.49 -10.48 14.04
C GLY A 25 2.59 -10.83 12.55
N LEU A 26 2.73 -9.82 11.68
CA LEU A 26 2.71 -9.99 10.22
C LEU A 26 4.09 -9.87 9.56
N THR A 27 5.16 -9.79 10.35
CA THR A 27 6.53 -9.56 9.85
C THR A 27 6.93 -10.57 8.77
N ASP A 28 6.69 -11.87 8.99
CA ASP A 28 7.08 -12.92 8.04
C ASP A 28 6.29 -12.84 6.71
N ARG A 29 5.13 -12.17 6.72
CA ARG A 29 4.29 -11.96 5.55
C ARG A 29 4.61 -10.67 4.80
N MET A 30 5.50 -9.84 5.33
CA MET A 30 5.90 -8.61 4.68
C MET A 30 7.05 -8.89 3.69
N ALA A 31 6.80 -8.65 2.41
CA ALA A 31 7.81 -8.74 1.36
C ALA A 31 8.84 -7.61 1.48
N GLY A 32 8.34 -6.38 1.63
CA GLY A 32 9.16 -5.18 1.74
C GLY A 32 8.30 -3.93 1.96
N ASP A 33 8.95 -2.83 2.29
CA ASP A 33 8.35 -1.49 2.30
C ASP A 33 9.30 -0.53 1.60
N ARG A 34 8.82 0.08 0.51
CA ARG A 34 9.59 0.94 -0.37
C ARG A 34 8.89 2.28 -0.53
N ALA A 35 9.67 3.35 -0.50
CA ALA A 35 9.15 4.71 -0.58
C ALA A 35 9.17 5.24 -2.01
N ILE A 36 8.07 5.87 -2.45
CA ILE A 36 8.00 6.55 -3.75
C ILE A 36 8.86 7.82 -3.78
N GLY A 37 9.17 8.39 -2.61
CA GLY A 37 10.11 9.49 -2.45
C GLY A 37 9.52 10.88 -2.73
N LEU A 38 8.20 11.02 -2.66
CA LEU A 38 7.48 12.28 -2.93
C LEU A 38 6.81 12.78 -1.64
N GLY A 39 6.93 14.06 -1.34
CA GLY A 39 6.17 14.71 -0.28
C GLY A 39 4.68 14.83 -0.62
N VAL A 40 3.84 15.13 0.37
CA VAL A 40 2.38 15.21 0.21
C VAL A 40 1.97 16.23 -0.87
N VAL A 41 2.64 17.38 -0.92
CA VAL A 41 2.38 18.41 -1.93
C VAL A 41 2.71 17.90 -3.34
N GLU A 42 3.80 17.16 -3.49
CA GLU A 42 4.24 16.62 -4.79
C GLU A 42 3.26 15.57 -5.34
N LEU A 43 2.43 14.95 -4.47
CA LEU A 43 1.40 14.00 -4.91
C LEU A 43 0.35 14.63 -5.83
N SER A 44 0.26 15.96 -5.91
CA SER A 44 -0.64 16.63 -6.84
C SER A 44 -0.23 16.45 -8.30
N ASP A 45 1.07 16.25 -8.58
CA ASP A 45 1.57 15.92 -9.92
C ASP A 45 1.21 14.47 -10.25
N GLU A 46 0.18 14.30 -11.07
CA GLU A 46 -0.38 12.98 -11.36
C GLU A 46 0.60 12.06 -12.07
N ALA A 47 1.29 12.58 -13.09
CA ALA A 47 2.19 11.80 -13.92
C ALA A 47 3.41 11.35 -13.12
N ARG A 48 4.06 12.29 -12.41
CA ARG A 48 5.23 11.99 -11.58
C ARG A 48 4.90 11.01 -10.46
N THR A 49 3.76 11.21 -9.80
CA THR A 49 3.31 10.33 -8.72
C THR A 49 3.06 8.92 -9.22
N PHE A 50 2.33 8.78 -10.33
CA PHE A 50 2.03 7.46 -10.88
C PHE A 50 3.29 6.71 -11.34
N ILE A 51 4.23 7.39 -12.00
CA ILE A 51 5.51 6.79 -12.42
C ILE A 51 6.25 6.22 -11.21
N ARG A 52 6.44 7.03 -10.17
CA ARG A 52 7.13 6.58 -8.94
C ARG A 52 6.41 5.44 -8.24
N MET A 53 5.08 5.46 -8.21
CA MET A 53 4.29 4.37 -7.65
C MET A 53 4.44 3.08 -8.46
N ALA A 54 4.44 3.17 -9.79
CA ALA A 54 4.59 2.01 -10.68
C ALA A 54 5.97 1.37 -10.56
N GLU A 55 7.04 2.18 -10.51
CA GLU A 55 8.41 1.71 -10.31
C GLU A 55 8.55 0.97 -8.98
N VAL A 56 8.11 1.58 -7.88
CA VAL A 56 8.16 0.96 -6.56
C VAL A 56 7.28 -0.31 -6.48
N ALA A 57 6.12 -0.31 -7.13
CA ALA A 57 5.26 -1.48 -7.20
C ALA A 57 5.92 -2.65 -7.95
N ALA A 58 6.65 -2.35 -9.03
CA ALA A 58 7.42 -3.34 -9.78
C ALA A 58 8.59 -3.88 -8.96
N GLU A 59 9.34 -3.02 -8.27
CA GLU A 59 10.42 -3.44 -7.36
C GLU A 59 9.89 -4.36 -6.24
N LEU A 60 8.79 -4.00 -5.58
CA LEU A 60 8.17 -4.84 -4.56
C LEU A 60 7.72 -6.20 -5.12
N ARG A 61 7.22 -6.25 -6.36
CA ARG A 61 6.80 -7.48 -7.03
C ARG A 61 8.01 -8.36 -7.40
N ASP A 62 8.95 -7.78 -8.14
CA ASP A 62 9.98 -8.51 -8.87
C ASP A 62 11.21 -8.79 -8.01
N GLU A 63 11.56 -7.88 -7.09
CA GLU A 63 12.74 -8.03 -6.23
C GLU A 63 12.37 -8.57 -4.84
N ASP A 64 11.31 -8.04 -4.21
CA ASP A 64 10.97 -8.40 -2.83
C ASP A 64 10.02 -9.60 -2.74
N GLY A 65 9.37 -9.97 -3.85
CA GLY A 65 8.44 -11.08 -3.95
C GLY A 65 7.06 -10.80 -3.35
N ALA A 66 6.57 -9.56 -3.46
CA ALA A 66 5.20 -9.21 -3.09
C ALA A 66 4.19 -9.75 -4.12
N ASP A 67 3.13 -10.39 -3.65
CA ASP A 67 1.98 -10.81 -4.48
C ASP A 67 0.71 -10.00 -4.20
N VAL A 68 0.79 -9.06 -3.25
CA VAL A 68 -0.22 -8.04 -2.94
C VAL A 68 0.50 -6.75 -2.56
N LEU A 69 -0.05 -5.61 -2.95
CA LEU A 69 0.49 -4.29 -2.60
C LEU A 69 -0.45 -3.55 -1.65
N VAL A 70 0.10 -2.83 -0.67
CA VAL A 70 -0.64 -2.00 0.28
C VAL A 70 -0.15 -0.55 0.17
N MET A 71 -1.07 0.39 -0.02
CA MET A 71 -0.72 1.81 -0.07
C MET A 71 -0.46 2.38 1.32
N GLY A 72 0.68 3.02 1.52
CA GLY A 72 1.10 3.60 2.81
C GLY A 72 0.63 5.03 3.08
N CYS A 73 -0.09 5.66 2.16
CA CYS A 73 -0.58 7.04 2.29
C CYS A 73 -1.93 7.25 1.59
N ALA A 74 -2.89 7.85 2.31
CA ALA A 74 -4.21 8.18 1.78
C ALA A 74 -4.17 9.15 0.57
N GLY A 75 -3.14 10.00 0.47
CA GLY A 75 -2.93 10.89 -0.68
C GLY A 75 -2.72 10.14 -2.01
N MET A 76 -2.49 8.83 -1.96
CA MET A 76 -2.30 7.98 -3.13
C MET A 76 -3.57 7.19 -3.53
N ALA A 77 -4.69 7.35 -2.80
CA ALA A 77 -5.87 6.52 -2.97
C ALA A 77 -6.43 6.52 -4.41
N ARG A 78 -6.43 7.69 -5.07
CA ARG A 78 -6.94 7.84 -6.45
C ARG A 78 -6.20 7.00 -7.50
N TYR A 79 -4.98 6.55 -7.21
CA TYR A 79 -4.16 5.77 -8.15
C TYR A 79 -4.43 4.27 -8.09
N ARG A 80 -5.23 3.80 -7.12
CA ARG A 80 -5.38 2.38 -6.80
C ARG A 80 -5.74 1.51 -8.00
N ASP A 81 -6.79 1.85 -8.73
CA ASP A 81 -7.26 1.04 -9.86
C ASP A 81 -6.32 1.08 -11.06
N ARG A 82 -5.71 2.24 -11.30
CA ARG A 82 -4.72 2.42 -12.36
C ARG A 82 -3.46 1.61 -12.05
N LEU A 83 -2.97 1.66 -10.81
CA LEU A 83 -1.80 0.93 -10.38
C LEU A 83 -2.03 -0.58 -10.42
N GLN A 84 -3.17 -1.05 -9.89
CA GLN A 84 -3.54 -2.46 -9.93
C GLN A 84 -3.53 -3.02 -11.36
N ARG A 85 -4.15 -2.30 -12.31
CA ARG A 85 -4.16 -2.73 -13.72
C ARG A 85 -2.76 -2.72 -14.33
N HIS A 86 -1.94 -1.74 -13.97
CA HIS A 86 -0.59 -1.60 -14.52
C HIS A 86 0.38 -2.68 -14.01
N VAL A 87 0.38 -2.95 -12.70
CA VAL A 87 1.32 -3.91 -12.09
C VAL A 87 0.83 -5.36 -12.15
N GLY A 88 -0.48 -5.57 -12.35
CA GLY A 88 -1.08 -6.91 -12.40
C GLY A 88 -1.19 -7.61 -11.05
N LEU A 89 -1.01 -6.89 -9.94
CA LEU A 89 -1.19 -7.40 -8.57
C LEU A 89 -2.40 -6.75 -7.89
N PRO A 90 -3.08 -7.44 -6.97
CA PRO A 90 -4.06 -6.82 -6.09
C PRO A 90 -3.45 -5.64 -5.32
N VAL A 91 -4.12 -4.49 -5.35
CA VAL A 91 -3.72 -3.30 -4.59
C VAL A 91 -4.76 -2.95 -3.54
N VAL A 92 -4.33 -2.90 -2.28
CA VAL A 92 -5.14 -2.52 -1.12
C VAL A 92 -4.92 -1.05 -0.81
N GLU A 93 -5.97 -0.25 -0.93
CA GLU A 93 -6.03 1.09 -0.33
C GLU A 93 -6.63 0.93 1.08
N PRO A 94 -5.86 1.20 2.16
CA PRO A 94 -6.28 0.89 3.52
C PRO A 94 -7.57 1.57 3.96
N SER A 95 -7.86 2.79 3.49
CA SER A 95 -9.05 3.54 3.91
C SER A 95 -10.33 2.90 3.37
N GLN A 96 -10.36 2.54 2.08
CA GLN A 96 -11.43 1.79 1.44
C GLN A 96 -11.63 0.42 2.09
N ALA A 97 -10.54 -0.29 2.38
CA ALA A 97 -10.60 -1.58 3.07
C ALA A 97 -11.20 -1.43 4.48
N ALA A 98 -10.76 -0.43 5.26
CA ALA A 98 -11.26 -0.16 6.59
C ALA A 98 -12.76 0.22 6.59
N VAL A 99 -13.18 1.10 5.69
CA VAL A 99 -14.60 1.49 5.55
C VAL A 99 -15.46 0.28 5.16
N SER A 100 -14.98 -0.55 4.23
CA SER A 100 -15.69 -1.78 3.83
C SER A 100 -15.86 -2.74 5.01
N MET A 101 -14.82 -2.92 5.83
CA MET A 101 -14.90 -3.73 7.06
C MET A 101 -15.88 -3.14 8.07
N ALA A 102 -15.87 -1.82 8.28
CA ALA A 102 -16.79 -1.15 9.20
C ALA A 102 -18.25 -1.33 8.78
N ILE A 103 -18.56 -1.13 7.49
CA ILE A 103 -19.90 -1.36 6.94
C ILE A 103 -20.33 -2.82 7.15
N GLY A 104 -19.43 -3.77 6.88
CA GLY A 104 -19.70 -5.19 7.08
C GLY A 104 -20.04 -5.52 8.53
N ARG A 105 -19.22 -5.04 9.48
CA ARG A 105 -19.45 -5.24 10.92
C ARG A 105 -20.80 -4.67 11.38
N SER A 106 -21.14 -3.46 10.95
CA SER A 106 -22.43 -2.83 11.27
C SER A 106 -23.62 -3.61 10.72
N ARG A 107 -23.53 -4.11 9.48
CA ARG A 107 -24.63 -4.85 8.83
C ARG A 107 -24.83 -6.26 9.38
N LEU A 108 -23.75 -6.90 9.83
CA LEU A 108 -23.78 -8.26 10.37
C LEU A 108 -24.03 -8.32 11.87
N ALA A 109 -24.22 -7.18 12.54
CA ALA A 109 -24.30 -7.07 14.00
C ALA A 109 -23.12 -7.78 14.70
N TRP A 110 -21.92 -7.67 14.12
CA TRP A 110 -20.71 -8.27 14.65
C TRP A 110 -20.20 -7.39 15.80
N SER A 111 -20.73 -7.62 17.01
CA SER A 111 -20.25 -7.04 18.27
C SER A 111 -19.01 -7.75 18.78
#